data_AF-A0A5A7ZA74-F1
#
_entry.id   AF-A0A5A7ZA74-F1
#
_cell.length_a   1.000
_cell.length_b   1.000
_cell.length_c   1.000
_cell.angle_alpha   90.00
_cell.angle_beta   90.00
_cell.angle_gamma   90.00
#
_symmetry.space_group_name_H-M   'P 1'
#
loop_
_entity.id
_entity.type
_entity.pdbx_description
1 polymer ?
#
loop_
_entity_poly.entity_id
_entity_poly.type
_entity_poly.pdbx_seq_one_letter_code
_entity_poly.pdbx_strand_id
1 'polypeptide(L)'
;MEAPVALGFTQMREIDNHNYLEALQAILQEAMDRGALRRLPVATLAAMLIGALDEAALLIASAEDPVAACAEAGAAASALVAGLFAATR
;
A
#
# COMPACT_ATOMS: atom_id res chain seq x y z
N MET A 1 -14.86 -7.27 23.70
CA MET A 1 -13.52 -7.76 24.06
C MET A 1 -13.01 -8.58 22.88
N GLU A 2 -12.43 -7.90 21.90
CA GLU A 2 -11.57 -8.34 20.79
C GLU A 2 -10.78 -7.04 20.55
N ALA A 3 -9.47 -6.91 20.71
CA ALA A 3 -8.48 -7.65 19.96
C ALA A 3 -7.10 -7.61 20.66
N PRO A 4 -6.69 -8.72 21.28
CA PRO A 4 -5.28 -9.07 21.44
C PRO A 4 -4.60 -9.29 20.07
N VAL A 5 -5.38 -9.63 19.03
CA VAL A 5 -4.89 -9.88 17.66
C VAL A 5 -4.42 -8.59 16.96
N ALA A 6 -5.06 -7.45 17.19
CA ALA A 6 -4.68 -6.17 16.57
C ALA A 6 -3.32 -5.65 17.09
N LEU A 7 -3.02 -5.88 18.38
CA LEU A 7 -1.71 -5.55 18.96
C LEU A 7 -0.60 -6.51 18.48
N GLY A 8 -0.94 -7.78 18.20
CA GLY A 8 -0.06 -8.70 17.47
C GLY A 8 0.17 -8.27 16.02
N PHE A 9 -0.85 -7.69 15.37
CA PHE A 9 -0.76 -7.11 14.03
C PHE A 9 0.16 -5.90 13.99
N THR A 10 0.08 -4.98 14.95
CA THR A 10 0.97 -3.79 15.03
C THR A 10 2.44 -4.17 15.21
N GLN A 11 2.73 -5.18 16.03
CA GLN A 11 4.12 -5.63 16.28
C GLN A 11 4.66 -6.53 15.15
N MET A 12 3.80 -7.31 14.47
CA MET A 12 4.14 -7.97 13.20
C MET A 12 4.43 -6.93 12.11
N ARG A 13 3.60 -5.88 12.05
CA ARG A 13 3.72 -4.78 11.11
C ARG A 13 5.02 -4.00 11.21
N GLU A 14 5.63 -3.84 12.38
CA GLU A 14 6.89 -3.09 12.49
C GLU A 14 8.08 -3.84 11.86
N ILE A 15 8.14 -5.16 12.01
CA ILE A 15 9.20 -6.01 11.43
C ILE A 15 8.96 -6.24 9.94
N ASP A 16 7.72 -6.51 9.56
CA ASP A 16 7.33 -6.72 8.17
C ASP A 16 7.39 -5.42 7.36
N ASN A 17 6.92 -4.29 7.90
CA ASN A 17 6.94 -3.02 7.16
C ASN A 17 8.35 -2.60 6.79
N HIS A 18 9.38 -2.87 7.59
CA HIS A 18 10.73 -2.45 7.21
C HIS A 18 11.17 -3.15 5.90
N ASN A 19 10.96 -4.47 5.82
CA ASN A 19 11.30 -5.27 4.64
C ASN A 19 10.43 -4.89 3.42
N TYR A 20 9.12 -4.69 3.62
CA TYR A 20 8.23 -4.31 2.52
C TYR A 20 8.48 -2.88 2.02
N LEU A 21 8.85 -1.97 2.92
CA LEU A 21 9.06 -0.56 2.59
C LEU A 21 10.38 -0.36 1.86
N GLU A 22 11.44 -1.07 2.22
CA GLU A 22 12.69 -1.09 1.44
C GLU A 22 12.48 -1.72 0.05
N ALA A 23 11.78 -2.85 -0.03
CA ALA A 23 11.48 -3.50 -1.31
C ALA A 23 10.63 -2.61 -2.23
N LEU A 24 9.59 -1.96 -1.69
CA LEU A 24 8.75 -1.05 -2.44
C LEU A 24 9.53 0.19 -2.90
N GLN A 25 10.39 0.76 -2.05
CA GLN A 25 11.28 1.84 -2.46
C GLN A 25 12.18 1.43 -3.62
N ALA A 26 12.79 0.23 -3.57
CA ALA A 26 13.64 -0.26 -4.64
C ALA A 26 12.88 -0.42 -5.97
N ILE A 27 11.66 -0.97 -5.94
CA ILE A 27 10.82 -1.12 -7.14
C ILE A 27 10.43 0.24 -7.72
N LEU A 28 10.02 1.19 -6.87
CA LEU A 28 9.64 2.53 -7.30
C LEU A 28 10.84 3.30 -7.87
N GLN A 29 12.01 3.16 -7.24
CA GLN A 29 13.26 3.75 -7.69
C GLN A 29 13.65 3.23 -9.07
N GLU A 30 13.61 1.91 -9.27
CA GLU A 30 13.88 1.28 -10.57
C GLU A 30 12.88 1.74 -11.64
N ALA A 31 11.59 1.83 -11.31
CA ALA A 31 10.58 2.35 -12.23
C ALA A 31 10.88 3.80 -12.66
N MET A 32 11.41 4.63 -11.74
CA MET A 32 11.85 5.98 -12.05
C MET A 32 13.14 6.02 -12.88
N ASP A 33 14.10 5.15 -12.58
CA ASP A 33 15.37 5.04 -13.30
C ASP A 33 15.14 4.63 -14.77
N ARG A 34 14.13 3.79 -15.02
CA ARG A 34 13.70 3.38 -16.36
C ARG A 34 12.76 4.37 -17.06
N GLY A 35 12.39 5.47 -16.41
CA GLY A 35 11.46 6.47 -16.95
C GLY A 35 10.01 6.01 -17.04
N ALA A 36 9.65 4.87 -16.45
CA ALA A 36 8.28 4.37 -16.40
C ALA A 36 7.42 5.17 -15.39
N LEU A 37 8.07 5.68 -14.33
CA LEU A 37 7.47 6.52 -13.31
C LEU A 37 8.22 7.86 -13.26
N ARG A 38 7.50 8.99 -13.17
CA ARG A 38 8.17 10.28 -12.96
C ARG A 38 8.92 10.32 -11.62
N ARG A 39 10.00 11.10 -11.54
CA ARG A 39 10.75 11.28 -10.28
C ARG A 39 9.84 11.87 -9.18
N LEU A 40 9.78 11.17 -8.06
CA LEU A 40 9.05 11.56 -6.85
C LEU A 40 9.92 11.27 -5.62
N PRO A 41 9.67 11.90 -4.46
CA PRO A 41 10.32 11.53 -3.21
C PRO A 41 9.98 10.07 -2.84
N VAL A 42 10.88 9.13 -3.17
CA VAL A 42 10.60 7.68 -3.16
C VAL A 42 10.18 7.15 -1.79
N ALA A 43 10.82 7.62 -0.72
CA ALA A 43 10.47 7.24 0.65
C ALA A 43 9.06 7.71 1.03
N THR A 44 8.69 8.96 0.70
CA THR A 44 7.35 9.49 0.95
C THR A 44 6.29 8.75 0.14
N LEU A 45 6.57 8.47 -1.14
CA LEU A 45 5.64 7.73 -2.00
C LEU A 45 5.39 6.31 -1.48
N ALA A 46 6.46 5.59 -1.11
CA ALA A 46 6.36 4.25 -0.54
C ALA A 46 5.53 4.25 0.76
N ALA A 47 5.80 5.19 1.67
CA ALA A 47 5.06 5.32 2.92
C ALA A 47 3.56 5.61 2.68
N MET A 48 3.23 6.48 1.73
CA MET A 48 1.83 6.78 1.38
C MET A 48 1.11 5.56 0.78
N LEU A 49 1.77 4.79 -0.09
CA LEU A 49 1.19 3.58 -0.67
C LEU A 49 0.94 2.50 0.38
N ILE A 50 1.88 2.30 1.30
CA ILE A 50 1.69 1.37 2.42
C ILE A 50 0.53 1.82 3.30
N GLY A 51 0.45 3.10 3.66
CA GLY A 51 -0.67 3.63 4.43
C GLY A 51 -2.03 3.43 3.75
N ALA A 52 -2.11 3.56 2.43
CA ALA A 52 -3.34 3.28 1.69
C ALA A 52 -3.74 1.79 1.73
N LEU A 53 -2.77 0.88 1.67
CA LEU A 53 -3.02 -0.57 1.78
C LEU A 53 -3.41 -0.96 3.21
N ASP A 54 -2.83 -0.32 4.21
CA ASP A 54 -3.20 -0.51 5.61
C ASP A 54 -4.64 -0.09 5.86
N GLU A 55 -5.04 1.08 5.35
CA GLU A 55 -6.41 1.58 5.43
C GLU A 55 -7.38 0.62 4.71
N ALA A 56 -7.01 0.13 3.53
CA ALA A 56 -7.80 -0.89 2.83
C ALA A 56 -7.99 -2.17 3.68
N ALA A 57 -6.95 -2.63 4.37
CA ALA A 57 -7.06 -3.78 5.27
C ALA A 57 -8.03 -3.53 6.44
N LEU A 58 -7.99 -2.32 7.03
CA LEU A 58 -8.93 -1.92 8.08
C LEU A 58 -10.37 -1.85 7.58
N LEU A 59 -10.59 -1.29 6.39
CA LEU A 59 -11.91 -1.24 5.74
C LEU A 59 -12.47 -2.64 5.50
N ILE A 60 -11.66 -3.55 4.98
CA ILE A 60 -12.07 -4.96 4.75
C ILE A 60 -12.38 -5.66 6.07
N ALA A 61 -11.53 -5.49 7.09
CA ALA A 61 -11.68 -6.16 8.37
C ALA A 61 -12.93 -5.72 9.16
N SER A 62 -13.43 -4.52 8.89
CA SER A 62 -14.61 -3.95 9.56
C SER A 62 -15.90 -4.02 8.74
N ALA A 63 -15.86 -4.55 7.52
CA ALA A 63 -17.00 -4.58 6.61
C ALA A 63 -18.03 -5.67 6.97
N GLU A 64 -19.32 -5.37 6.75
CA GLU A 64 -20.41 -6.36 6.82
C GLU A 64 -20.28 -7.42 5.72
N ASP A 65 -19.78 -7.04 4.54
CA ASP A 65 -19.41 -7.93 3.44
C ASP A 65 -17.92 -7.75 3.10
N PRO A 66 -17.02 -8.54 3.71
CA PRO A 66 -15.58 -8.46 3.45
C PRO A 66 -15.19 -8.79 2.01
N VAL A 67 -15.98 -9.59 1.29
CA VAL A 67 -15.68 -9.96 -0.10
C VAL A 67 -15.94 -8.77 -1.02
N ALA A 68 -17.07 -8.09 -0.86
CA ALA A 68 -17.38 -6.86 -1.58
C ALA A 68 -16.36 -5.76 -1.26
N ALA A 69 -16.05 -5.54 0.02
CA ALA A 69 -15.07 -4.55 0.45
C ALA A 69 -13.67 -4.82 -0.13
N CYS A 70 -13.25 -6.09 -0.22
CA CYS A 70 -11.99 -6.47 -0.83
C CYS A 70 -11.95 -6.15 -2.33
N ALA A 71 -13.05 -6.38 -3.06
CA ALA A 71 -13.16 -6.04 -4.47
C ALA A 71 -13.07 -4.52 -4.70
N GLU A 72 -13.76 -3.73 -3.88
CA GLU A 72 -13.72 -2.26 -3.94
C GLU A 72 -12.32 -1.71 -3.62
N ALA A 73 -11.69 -2.21 -2.55
CA ALA A 73 -10.33 -1.84 -2.17
C ALA A 73 -9.32 -2.19 -3.28
N GLY A 74 -9.43 -3.37 -3.89
CA GLY A 74 -8.58 -3.80 -4.99
C GLY A 74 -8.74 -2.92 -6.24
N ALA A 75 -9.97 -2.51 -6.57
CA ALA A 75 -10.24 -1.58 -7.66
C ALA A 75 -9.61 -0.21 -7.41
N ALA A 76 -9.76 0.33 -6.20
CA ALA A 76 -9.17 1.62 -5.81
C ALA A 76 -7.63 1.57 -5.83
N ALA A 77 -7.02 0.53 -5.25
CA ALA A 77 -5.56 0.34 -5.26
C ALA A 77 -5.01 0.25 -6.69
N SER A 78 -5.68 -0.49 -7.57
CA SER A 78 -5.31 -0.60 -8.98
C SER A 78 -5.36 0.75 -9.69
N ALA A 79 -6.40 1.55 -9.44
CA ALA A 79 -6.55 2.88 -10.02
C ALA A 79 -5.47 3.85 -9.53
N LEU A 80 -5.12 3.82 -8.24
CA LEU A 80 -4.05 4.62 -7.66
C LEU A 80 -2.70 4.31 -8.33
N VAL A 81 -2.35 3.03 -8.42
CA VAL A 81 -1.10 2.60 -9.08
C VAL A 81 -1.12 2.99 -10.55
N ALA A 82 -2.19 2.70 -11.29
CA ALA A 82 -2.29 3.08 -12.70
C ALA A 82 -2.14 4.60 -12.92
N GLY A 83 -2.71 5.42 -12.04
CA GLY A 83 -2.58 6.88 -12.07
C GLY A 83 -1.13 7.38 -11.94
N LEU A 84 -0.31 6.70 -11.13
CA LEU A 84 1.12 7.04 -11.00
C LEU A 84 1.89 6.86 -12.31
N PHE A 85 1.55 5.82 -13.09
CA PHE A 85 2.20 5.49 -14.36
C PHE A 85 1.54 6.17 -15.57
N ALA A 86 0.33 6.70 -15.44
CA ALA A 86 -0.37 7.42 -16.50
C ALA A 86 0.06 8.90 -16.62
N ALA A 87 0.62 9.48 -15.55
CA ALA A 87 1.07 10.87 -15.51
C ALA A 87 2.37 11.13 -16.29
N THR A 88 2.90 10.12 -16.98
CA THR A 88 4.06 10.22 -17.87
C THR A 88 3.64 10.83 -19.20
N ARG A 89 3.52 12.16 -19.25
CA ARG A 89 3.50 12.97 -20.47
C ARG A 89 4.49 14.10 -20.36
#